data_AF-A0A166JMA1-F1
#
_entry.id   AF-A0A166JMA1-F1
#
_cell.length_a   1.000
_cell.length_b   1.000
_cell.length_c   1.000
_cell.angle_alpha   90.00
_cell.angle_beta   90.00
_cell.angle_gamma   90.00
#
_symmetry.space_group_name_H-M   'P 1'
#
loop_
_entity.id
_entity.type
_entity.pdbx_description
1 polymer ?
#
loop_
_entity_poly.entity_id
_entity_poly.type
_entity_poly.pdbx_seq_one_letter_code
_entity_poly.pdbx_strand_id
1 'polypeptide(L)'
;MKRFPNLFFQPSLQLLFPQSLFFGILTTASLVTSSLTFSPHADAQTPAVNNSVNNTDITSYAQAVLAMETPRQQAFDEIKKLIGGGEIPKIICNDSNSMNGLPRKVQNIAVTYCEDSKKIVENNGLSIDLFNKITVELQNNNNLKREVYNTLIRLQKTPETR
;
A
#
# COMPACT_ATOMS: atom_id res chain seq x y z
N MET A 1 -40.52 -15.97 -24.46
CA MET A 1 -40.54 -16.33 -25.89
C MET A 1 -40.45 -15.05 -26.70
N LYS A 2 -39.33 -14.87 -27.43
CA LYS A 2 -39.09 -14.01 -28.61
C LYS A 2 -37.61 -13.62 -28.61
N ARG A 3 -36.85 -14.45 -29.32
CA ARG A 3 -35.55 -14.14 -29.92
C ARG A 3 -35.78 -13.05 -30.97
N PHE A 4 -34.83 -12.15 -31.17
CA PHE A 4 -34.03 -12.10 -32.41
C PHE A 4 -32.74 -11.29 -32.16
N PRO A 5 -31.62 -11.68 -32.79
CA PRO A 5 -30.27 -11.18 -32.53
C PRO A 5 -29.87 -10.09 -33.53
N ASN A 6 -28.73 -9.44 -33.30
CA ASN A 6 -27.78 -8.88 -34.28
C ASN A 6 -26.61 -8.32 -33.44
N LEU A 7 -25.51 -9.04 -33.20
CA LEU A 7 -24.40 -9.31 -34.13
C LEU A 7 -24.04 -8.08 -34.98
N PHE A 8 -23.34 -7.13 -34.36
CA PHE A 8 -22.37 -6.32 -35.10
C PHE A 8 -20.97 -6.86 -34.78
N PHE A 9 -20.43 -7.56 -35.78
CA PHE A 9 -19.06 -8.03 -35.85
C PHE A 9 -18.21 -6.99 -36.58
N GLN A 10 -16.96 -6.90 -36.13
CA GLN A 10 -15.73 -6.59 -36.88
C GLN A 10 -15.33 -5.14 -37.19
N PRO A 11 -14.03 -4.87 -37.45
CA PRO A 11 -12.82 -5.64 -37.09
C PRO A 11 -11.70 -4.78 -36.46
N SER A 12 -10.83 -5.44 -35.70
CA SER A 12 -9.47 -5.00 -35.40
C SER A 12 -8.66 -4.86 -36.70
N LEU A 13 -8.18 -3.66 -37.01
CA LEU A 13 -7.22 -3.46 -38.08
C LEU A 13 -5.82 -3.81 -37.58
N GLN A 14 -5.47 -5.10 -37.65
CA GLN A 14 -4.06 -5.50 -37.60
C GLN A 14 -3.47 -5.26 -38.98
N LEU A 15 -2.62 -4.25 -39.12
CA LEU A 15 -1.81 -4.09 -40.32
C LEU A 15 -0.49 -4.85 -40.14
N LEU A 16 -0.31 -5.86 -40.99
CA LEU A 16 0.82 -6.77 -41.08
C LEU A 16 1.86 -6.26 -42.10
N PHE A 17 3.15 -6.25 -41.70
CA PHE A 17 4.41 -6.45 -42.46
C PHE A 17 4.80 -5.43 -43.58
N PRO A 18 6.11 -5.22 -43.91
CA PRO A 18 7.24 -6.17 -43.96
C PRO A 18 8.47 -5.76 -43.10
N GLN A 19 9.18 -6.66 -42.42
CA GLN A 19 10.23 -7.57 -42.92
C GLN A 19 11.38 -6.86 -43.66
N SER A 20 12.31 -6.29 -42.89
CA SER A 20 13.68 -6.00 -43.34
C SER A 20 14.65 -6.96 -42.64
N LEU A 21 14.96 -8.05 -43.33
CA LEU A 21 16.10 -8.91 -43.03
C LEU A 21 17.34 -8.26 -43.62
N PHE A 22 18.17 -7.63 -42.78
CA PHE A 22 19.57 -7.41 -43.13
C PHE A 22 20.43 -8.30 -42.25
N PHE A 23 20.95 -9.34 -42.89
CA PHE A 23 22.05 -10.17 -42.39
C PHE A 23 23.32 -9.31 -42.28
N GLY A 24 23.91 -9.32 -41.10
CA GLY A 24 25.25 -8.79 -40.85
C GLY A 24 25.92 -9.65 -39.79
N ILE A 25 26.44 -10.82 -40.21
CA ILE A 25 27.29 -11.68 -39.39
C ILE A 25 28.70 -11.10 -39.46
N LEU A 26 29.23 -10.63 -38.33
CA LEU A 26 30.67 -10.59 -38.08
C LEU A 26 30.94 -11.32 -36.78
N THR A 27 31.43 -12.54 -36.92
CA THR A 27 32.06 -13.35 -35.88
C THR A 27 33.43 -12.77 -35.55
N THR A 28 33.60 -12.26 -34.33
CA THR A 28 34.89 -12.30 -33.64
C THR A 28 34.67 -12.78 -32.21
N ALA A 29 35.14 -14.00 -31.95
CA ALA A 29 35.26 -14.53 -30.60
C ALA A 29 36.50 -13.91 -29.95
N SER A 30 36.28 -13.11 -28.90
CA SER A 30 37.32 -12.77 -27.94
C SER A 30 36.94 -13.40 -26.61
N LEU A 31 37.57 -14.53 -26.30
CA LEU A 31 37.51 -15.14 -24.97
C LEU A 31 38.46 -14.34 -24.05
N VAL A 32 37.89 -13.39 -23.31
CA VAL A 32 38.57 -12.85 -22.12
C VAL A 32 38.00 -13.59 -20.93
N THR A 33 38.69 -14.66 -20.51
CA THR A 33 38.45 -15.31 -19.23
C THR A 33 39.01 -14.43 -18.12
N SER A 34 38.24 -13.44 -17.70
CA SER A 34 38.44 -12.81 -16.39
C SER A 34 37.77 -13.67 -15.35
N SER A 35 38.57 -14.34 -14.52
CA SER A 35 38.12 -15.06 -13.33
C SER A 35 37.36 -14.10 -12.41
N LEU A 36 36.04 -14.18 -12.42
CA LEU A 36 35.20 -13.54 -11.41
C LEU A 36 35.26 -14.40 -10.15
N THR A 37 36.16 -14.06 -9.23
CA THR A 37 36.07 -14.51 -7.84
C THR A 37 34.85 -13.85 -7.21
N PHE A 38 33.70 -14.54 -7.28
CA PHE A 38 32.56 -14.26 -6.43
C PHE A 38 32.93 -14.66 -5.00
N SER A 39 33.47 -13.71 -4.24
CA SER A 39 33.34 -13.77 -2.79
C SER A 39 31.98 -13.17 -2.44
N PRO A 40 30.97 -13.95 -2.02
CA PRO A 40 29.83 -13.39 -1.31
C PRO A 40 30.33 -13.01 0.09
N HIS A 41 31.06 -11.89 0.18
CA HIS A 41 31.04 -11.16 1.43
C HIS A 41 29.65 -10.54 1.50
N ALA A 42 28.73 -11.26 2.14
CA ALA A 42 27.56 -10.63 2.69
C ALA A 42 28.09 -9.56 3.65
N ASP A 43 28.00 -8.29 3.25
CA ASP A 43 28.07 -7.19 4.19
C ASP A 43 26.91 -7.42 5.17
N ALA A 44 27.22 -8.06 6.29
CA ALA A 44 26.40 -8.00 7.48
C ALA A 44 26.44 -6.53 7.88
N GLN A 45 25.47 -5.77 7.38
CA GLN A 45 25.32 -4.37 7.67
C GLN A 45 25.34 -4.23 9.19
N THR A 46 26.41 -3.61 9.67
CA THR A 46 26.48 -3.04 11.01
C THR A 46 25.18 -2.28 11.26
N PRO A 47 24.55 -2.41 12.44
CA PRO A 47 23.38 -1.62 12.75
C PRO A 47 23.86 -0.17 12.91
N ALA A 48 23.94 0.54 11.79
CA ALA A 48 23.72 1.97 11.82
C ALA A 48 22.33 2.10 12.43
N VAL A 49 22.22 2.73 13.61
CA VAL A 49 20.94 3.21 14.11
C VAL A 49 20.58 4.38 13.20
N ASN A 50 20.09 4.05 12.02
CA ASN A 50 19.50 4.95 11.07
C ASN A 50 18.00 4.98 11.39
N ASN A 51 17.46 6.19 11.58
CA ASN A 51 16.02 6.46 11.62
C ASN A 51 15.36 6.22 10.23
N SER A 52 15.83 5.21 9.49
CA SER A 52 15.28 4.76 8.22
C SER A 52 14.17 3.77 8.53
N VAL A 53 13.00 3.98 7.93
CA VAL A 53 11.92 2.99 7.92
C VAL A 53 12.51 1.68 7.40
N ASN A 54 12.44 0.62 8.21
CA ASN A 54 12.96 -0.70 7.84
C ASN A 54 11.83 -1.65 7.38
N ASN A 55 12.18 -2.83 6.87
CA ASN A 55 11.19 -3.80 6.38
C ASN A 55 10.22 -4.32 7.45
N THR A 56 10.67 -4.39 8.71
CA THR A 56 9.82 -4.75 9.85
C THR A 56 8.80 -3.64 10.10
N ASP A 57 9.23 -2.38 10.10
CA ASP A 57 8.34 -1.22 10.28
C ASP A 57 7.28 -1.16 9.17
N ILE A 58 7.66 -1.46 7.92
CA ILE A 58 6.74 -1.53 6.78
C ILE A 58 5.70 -2.65 6.97
N THR A 59 6.14 -3.81 7.47
CA THR A 59 5.24 -4.94 7.72
C THR A 59 4.26 -4.62 8.85
N SER A 60 4.76 -4.12 9.98
CA SER A 60 3.94 -3.68 11.11
C SER A 60 2.96 -2.56 10.71
N TYR A 61 3.40 -1.62 9.88
CA TYR A 61 2.55 -0.55 9.35
C TYR A 61 1.41 -1.12 8.51
N ALA A 62 1.73 -2.02 7.57
CA ALA A 62 0.74 -2.66 6.72
C ALA A 62 -0.26 -3.51 7.54
N GLN A 63 0.20 -4.25 8.55
CA GLN A 63 -0.66 -5.01 9.45
C GLN A 63 -1.58 -4.08 10.26
N ALA A 64 -1.06 -2.98 10.79
CA ALA A 64 -1.86 -1.98 11.52
C ALA A 64 -2.95 -1.38 10.62
N VAL A 65 -2.62 -0.96 9.40
CA VAL A 65 -3.61 -0.42 8.45
C VAL A 65 -4.70 -1.44 8.10
N LEU A 66 -4.33 -2.71 7.90
CA LEU A 66 -5.31 -3.78 7.65
C LEU A 66 -6.23 -4.01 8.86
N ALA A 67 -5.67 -4.05 10.06
CA ALA A 67 -6.42 -4.23 11.30
C ALA A 67 -7.34 -3.04 11.62
N MET A 68 -6.97 -1.83 11.19
CA MET A 68 -7.80 -0.61 11.36
C MET A 68 -9.02 -0.57 10.43
N GLU A 69 -9.05 -1.32 9.34
CA GLU A 69 -10.08 -1.12 8.31
C GLU A 69 -11.49 -1.48 8.79
N THR A 70 -11.64 -2.58 9.54
CA THR A 70 -12.95 -2.96 10.09
C THR A 70 -13.50 -1.91 11.07
N PRO A 71 -12.78 -1.50 12.13
CA PRO A 71 -13.28 -0.46 13.04
C PRO A 71 -13.44 0.89 12.34
N ARG A 72 -12.64 1.21 11.31
CA ARG A 72 -12.80 2.42 10.51
C ARG A 72 -14.15 2.44 9.79
N GLN A 73 -14.53 1.33 9.17
CA GLN A 73 -15.81 1.21 8.46
C GLN A 73 -17.00 1.28 9.44
N GLN A 74 -16.90 0.61 10.59
CA GLN A 74 -17.92 0.68 11.64
C GLN A 74 -18.14 2.12 12.13
N ALA A 75 -17.07 2.83 12.47
CA ALA A 75 -17.14 4.22 12.88
C ALA A 75 -17.73 5.11 11.79
N PHE A 76 -17.30 4.92 10.53
CA PHE A 76 -17.82 5.66 9.39
C PHE A 76 -19.34 5.46 9.22
N ASP A 77 -19.82 4.22 9.29
CA ASP A 77 -21.24 3.89 9.15
C ASP A 77 -22.08 4.45 10.28
N GLU A 78 -21.58 4.42 11.52
CA GLU A 78 -22.26 5.02 12.67
C GLU A 78 -22.37 6.54 12.53
N ILE A 79 -21.28 7.20 12.14
CA ILE A 79 -21.26 8.64 11.91
C ILE A 79 -22.22 9.01 10.78
N LYS A 80 -22.24 8.24 9.68
CA LYS A 80 -23.14 8.45 8.55
C LYS A 80 -24.61 8.42 8.96
N LYS A 81 -25.00 7.47 9.82
CA LYS A 81 -26.36 7.37 10.36
C LYS A 81 -26.75 8.60 11.19
N LEU A 82 -25.81 9.16 11.94
CA LEU A 82 -26.06 10.34 12.78
C LEU A 82 -26.16 11.65 11.98
N ILE A 83 -25.40 11.78 10.89
CA ILE A 83 -25.36 12.97 10.04
C ILE A 83 -26.51 12.98 9.02
N GLY A 84 -27.24 11.87 8.86
CA GLY A 84 -28.47 11.83 8.06
C GLY A 84 -28.22 11.98 6.56
N GLY A 85 -27.07 11.52 6.06
CA GLY A 85 -26.73 11.58 4.63
C GLY A 85 -26.03 12.86 4.17
N GLY A 86 -25.73 13.80 5.07
CA GLY A 86 -24.82 14.91 4.81
C GLY A 86 -23.37 14.45 4.61
N GLU A 87 -22.53 15.36 4.14
CA GLU A 87 -21.08 15.11 4.01
C GLU A 87 -20.47 14.85 5.39
N ILE A 88 -19.69 13.78 5.48
CA ILE A 88 -19.00 13.43 6.73
C ILE A 88 -17.78 14.35 6.83
N PRO A 89 -17.67 15.15 7.91
CA PRO A 89 -16.55 16.07 8.07
C PRO A 89 -15.22 15.30 8.12
N LYS A 90 -14.15 15.97 7.69
CA LYS A 90 -12.80 15.41 7.81
C LYS A 90 -12.43 15.27 9.29
N ILE A 91 -12.23 14.03 9.73
CA ILE A 91 -11.82 13.67 11.10
C ILE A 91 -10.34 13.31 11.09
N ILE A 92 -9.54 14.00 11.90
CA ILE A 92 -8.10 13.81 12.02
C ILE A 92 -7.77 13.53 13.48
N CYS A 93 -7.33 12.31 13.80
CA CYS A 93 -7.14 11.85 15.18
C CYS A 93 -6.08 12.61 15.99
N ASN A 94 -5.13 13.29 15.32
CA ASN A 94 -4.09 14.08 15.97
C ASN A 94 -4.34 15.60 15.90
N ASP A 95 -5.54 16.03 15.49
CA ASP A 95 -5.94 17.44 15.46
C ASP A 95 -7.18 17.67 16.34
N SER A 96 -7.01 18.37 17.45
CA SER A 96 -8.12 18.68 18.37
C SER A 96 -9.18 19.57 17.74
N ASN A 97 -8.82 20.43 16.77
CA ASN A 97 -9.80 21.29 16.08
C ASN A 97 -10.76 20.47 15.22
N SER A 98 -10.25 19.41 14.59
CA SER A 98 -11.05 18.45 13.83
C SER A 98 -12.11 17.76 14.70
N MET A 99 -11.82 17.55 16.00
CA MET A 99 -12.76 16.95 16.95
C MET A 99 -13.77 17.94 17.53
N ASN A 100 -13.35 19.17 17.81
CA ASN A 100 -14.19 20.18 18.46
C ASN A 100 -15.33 20.69 17.56
N GLY A 101 -15.17 20.59 16.24
CA GLY A 101 -16.22 20.94 15.26
C GLY A 101 -17.32 19.89 15.10
N LEU A 102 -17.20 18.73 15.75
CA LEU A 102 -18.13 17.61 15.57
C LEU A 102 -19.32 17.70 16.54
N PRO A 103 -20.54 17.30 16.12
CA PRO A 103 -21.63 17.06 17.05
C PRO A 103 -21.22 16.07 18.14
N ARG A 104 -21.62 16.28 19.40
CA ARG A 104 -21.21 15.47 20.57
C ARG A 104 -21.27 13.95 20.35
N LYS A 105 -22.34 13.44 19.72
CA LYS A 105 -22.47 11.99 19.43
C LYS A 105 -21.44 11.50 18.41
N VAL A 106 -21.17 12.29 17.38
CA VAL A 106 -20.15 12.02 16.35
C VAL A 106 -18.76 12.09 16.96
N GLN A 107 -18.52 13.08 17.83
CA GLN A 107 -17.26 13.24 18.56
C GLN A 107 -16.91 11.99 19.38
N ASN A 108 -17.88 11.42 20.10
CA ASN A 108 -17.64 10.22 20.89
C ASN A 108 -17.20 9.03 20.02
N ILE A 109 -17.86 8.80 18.89
CA ILE A 109 -17.49 7.72 17.95
C ILE A 109 -16.08 7.96 17.38
N ALA A 110 -15.78 9.21 17.01
CA ALA A 110 -14.48 9.59 16.49
C ALA A 110 -13.35 9.35 17.52
N VAL A 111 -13.57 9.76 18.77
CA VAL A 111 -12.61 9.52 19.87
C VAL A 111 -12.39 8.03 20.10
N THR A 112 -13.46 7.24 20.17
CA THR A 112 -13.34 5.77 20.31
C THR A 112 -12.51 5.18 19.19
N TYR A 113 -12.82 5.49 17.93
CA TYR A 113 -12.04 5.02 16.78
C TYR A 113 -10.57 5.45 16.85
N CYS A 114 -10.28 6.70 17.24
CA CYS A 114 -8.92 7.20 17.33
C CYS A 114 -8.11 6.49 18.43
N GLU A 115 -8.72 6.20 19.58
CA GLU A 115 -8.09 5.43 20.65
C GLU A 115 -7.88 3.96 20.27
N ASP A 116 -8.85 3.34 19.59
CA ASP A 116 -8.69 1.98 19.09
C ASP A 116 -7.60 1.88 18.02
N SER A 117 -7.52 2.89 17.13
CA SER A 117 -6.45 3.00 16.14
C SER A 117 -5.07 3.08 16.78
N LYS A 118 -4.91 3.87 17.85
CA LYS A 118 -3.64 3.94 18.59
C LYS A 118 -3.24 2.57 19.15
N LYS A 119 -4.18 1.88 19.80
CA LYS A 119 -3.94 0.53 20.34
C LYS A 119 -3.58 -0.47 19.24
N ILE A 120 -4.23 -0.41 18.08
CA ILE A 120 -3.90 -1.28 16.95
C ILE A 120 -2.47 -1.03 16.49
N VAL A 121 -2.05 0.23 16.37
CA VAL A 121 -0.67 0.58 15.99
C VAL A 121 0.34 0.01 17.00
N GLU A 122 0.10 0.24 18.29
CA GLU A 122 0.96 -0.24 19.38
C GLU A 122 1.02 -1.77 19.43
N ASN A 123 -0.10 -2.46 19.27
CA ASN A 123 -0.18 -3.92 19.25
C ASN A 123 0.56 -4.55 18.06
N ASN A 124 0.78 -3.80 16.98
CA ASN A 124 1.59 -4.22 15.84
C ASN A 124 3.08 -3.86 15.99
N GLY A 125 3.49 -3.37 17.16
CA GLY A 125 4.90 -3.10 17.47
C GLY A 125 5.41 -1.76 16.96
N LEU A 126 4.53 -0.83 16.57
CA LEU A 126 4.90 0.52 16.16
C LEU A 126 4.62 1.52 17.27
N SER A 127 5.49 2.53 17.40
CA SER A 127 5.11 3.76 18.09
C SER A 127 4.16 4.58 17.22
N ILE A 128 3.30 5.37 17.85
CA ILE A 128 2.40 6.31 17.15
C ILE A 128 3.21 7.29 16.28
N ASP A 129 4.36 7.76 16.77
CA ASP A 129 5.23 8.68 16.03
C ASP A 129 5.80 8.04 14.76
N LEU A 130 6.25 6.79 14.84
CA LEU A 130 6.78 6.07 13.68
C LEU A 130 5.67 5.78 12.66
N PHE A 131 4.49 5.38 13.12
CA PHE A 131 3.33 5.18 12.24
C PHE A 131 2.93 6.47 11.50
N ASN A 132 2.87 7.59 12.23
CA ASN A 132 2.57 8.91 11.65
C ASN A 132 3.66 9.35 10.66
N LYS A 133 4.93 9.12 10.99
CA LYS A 133 6.06 9.40 10.10
C LYS A 133 5.93 8.62 8.79
N ILE A 134 5.70 7.30 8.85
CA ILE A 134 5.50 6.46 7.66
C ILE A 134 4.31 6.98 6.84
N THR A 135 3.20 7.33 7.50
CA THR A 135 1.99 7.88 6.84
C THR A 135 2.27 9.19 6.08
N VAL A 136 3.10 10.07 6.64
CA VAL A 136 3.50 11.33 5.97
C VAL A 136 4.48 11.06 4.84
N GLU A 137 5.51 10.24 5.06
CA GLU A 137 6.50 9.89 4.04
C GLU A 137 5.87 9.21 2.82
N LEU A 138 4.83 8.39 3.04
CA LEU A 138 4.05 7.75 2.00
C LEU A 138 3.42 8.74 1.02
N GLN A 139 3.27 10.04 1.32
CA GLN A 139 2.71 10.99 0.37
C GLN A 139 3.66 11.26 -0.80
N ASN A 140 4.96 11.36 -0.51
CA ASN A 140 5.98 11.83 -1.47
C ASN A 140 7.04 10.77 -1.81
N ASN A 141 7.12 9.66 -1.07
CA ASN A 141 8.10 8.60 -1.31
C ASN A 141 7.51 7.44 -2.16
N ASN A 142 7.77 7.45 -3.46
CA ASN A 142 7.26 6.43 -4.38
C ASN A 142 7.86 5.03 -4.18
N ASN A 143 9.07 4.93 -3.63
CA ASN A 143 9.67 3.65 -3.29
C ASN A 143 8.93 3.03 -2.09
N LEU A 144 8.76 3.79 -1.00
CA LEU A 144 8.03 3.35 0.19
C LEU A 144 6.57 2.99 -0.13
N LYS A 145 5.88 3.77 -0.98
CA LYS A 145 4.52 3.42 -1.47
C LYS A 145 4.47 2.02 -2.07
N ARG A 146 5.45 1.69 -2.92
CA ARG A 146 5.52 0.39 -3.60
C ARG A 146 5.77 -0.74 -2.61
N GLU A 147 6.67 -0.53 -1.65
CA GLU A 147 7.00 -1.52 -0.63
C GLU A 147 5.81 -1.82 0.30
N VAL A 148 5.12 -0.78 0.78
CA VAL A 148 3.89 -0.93 1.57
C VAL A 148 2.80 -1.64 0.75
N TYR A 149 2.57 -1.25 -0.50
CA TYR A 149 1.57 -1.88 -1.37
C TYR A 149 1.83 -3.36 -1.61
N ASN A 150 3.07 -3.72 -1.95
CA ASN A 150 3.47 -5.12 -2.14
C ASN A 150 3.30 -5.93 -0.85
N THR A 151 3.61 -5.32 0.30
CA THR A 151 3.43 -5.95 1.61
C THR A 151 1.95 -6.19 1.93
N LEU A 152 1.08 -5.21 1.67
CA LEU A 152 -0.38 -5.36 1.81
C LEU A 152 -0.93 -6.50 0.95
N ILE A 153 -0.47 -6.64 -0.29
CA ILE A 153 -0.87 -7.75 -1.17
C ILE A 153 -0.41 -9.10 -0.58
N ARG A 154 0.84 -9.17 -0.10
CA ARG A 154 1.40 -10.39 0.48
C ARG A 154 0.61 -10.84 1.70
N LEU A 155 0.31 -9.92 2.63
CA LEU A 155 -0.44 -10.20 3.85
C LEU A 155 -1.87 -10.69 3.56
N GLN A 156 -2.52 -10.18 2.52
CA GLN A 156 -3.88 -10.61 2.16
C GLN A 156 -3.93 -11.93 1.39
N LYS A 157 -2.85 -12.31 0.70
CA LYS A 157 -2.76 -13.59 -0.04
C LYS A 157 -2.40 -14.78 0.82
N THR A 158 -1.70 -14.54 1.93
CA THR A 158 -1.41 -15.56 2.92
C THR A 158 -2.50 -15.48 3.99
N PRO A 159 -3.60 -16.25 3.90
CA PRO A 159 -4.51 -16.35 5.02
C PRO A 159 -3.68 -16.83 6.21
N GLU A 160 -3.68 -16.09 7.32
CA GLU A 160 -3.05 -16.57 8.54
C GLU A 160 -3.66 -17.93 8.88
N THR A 161 -2.88 -19.00 8.74
CA THR A 161 -3.19 -20.29 9.35
C THR A 161 -3.13 -20.07 10.85
N ARG A 162 -4.30 -19.75 11.42
CA ARG A 162 -4.54 -19.65 12.86
C ARG A 162 -5.14 -20.93 13.38
#